data_AF-A0A968Y196-F1
#
_entry.id   AF-A0A968Y196-F1
#
_cell.length_a   1.000
_cell.length_b   1.000
_cell.length_c   1.000
_cell.angle_alpha   90.00
_cell.angle_beta   90.00
_cell.angle_gamma   90.00
#
_symmetry.space_group_name_H-M   'P 1'
#
loop_
_entity.id
_entity.type
_entity.pdbx_description
1 polymer ?
#
loop_
_entity_poly.entity_id
_entity_poly.type
_entity_poly.pdbx_seq_one_letter_code
_entity_poly.pdbx_strand_id
1 'polypeptide(L)'
;MKILKQTQSQLTLCSHSPLLAWMGWIFGFFVSPIALTLLIIRLGAVGMPTTLSCQRSPEQSVSCQLKKHHFPLSWTNTKIPANELQKARLDRDSGNGQGAYYHRVVLVTRSGEIPMNEDYSFGQEYQQKIVDRINNFLANPKQKSVSVRYIEGGEEPFLWFAAEPSLWFAFDIVWLTAGIVCLRQRRIEATFDRTLNSFTLAQTNAFGTKVFQHPISEITNIILTQGEPDYEDGTLYILYEVFIVMSSGDRLLLSRSWNISKKQKDIIQNLREYLNIQ
;
A
#
# COMPACT_ATOMS: atom_id res chain seq x y z
N MET A 1 9.35 12.96 -28.37
CA MET A 1 8.52 13.88 -29.18
C MET A 1 7.93 13.16 -30.39
N LYS A 2 6.66 13.42 -30.70
CA LYS A 2 5.95 12.94 -31.89
C LYS A 2 5.21 14.12 -32.53
N ILE A 3 5.17 14.15 -33.87
CA ILE A 3 4.36 15.09 -34.64
C ILE A 3 2.93 14.54 -34.64
N LEU A 4 1.96 15.32 -34.15
CA LEU A 4 0.53 14.95 -34.17
C LEU A 4 -0.16 15.45 -35.42
N LYS A 5 0.18 16.67 -35.85
CA LYS A 5 -0.40 17.31 -37.04
C LYS A 5 0.67 18.16 -37.71
N GLN A 6 0.81 18.00 -39.02
CA GLN A 6 1.70 18.81 -39.84
C GLN A 6 0.94 19.24 -41.10
N THR A 7 0.71 20.54 -41.21
CA THR A 7 0.11 21.21 -42.36
C THR A 7 0.93 22.46 -42.66
N GLN A 8 0.71 23.08 -43.81
CA GLN A 8 1.45 24.30 -44.19
C GLN A 8 1.24 25.45 -43.17
N SER A 9 0.05 25.53 -42.57
CA SER A 9 -0.33 26.57 -41.61
C SER A 9 -0.10 26.18 -40.14
N GLN A 10 -0.13 24.89 -39.82
CA GLN A 10 -0.11 24.42 -38.43
C GLN A 10 0.81 23.21 -38.21
N LEU A 11 1.66 23.30 -37.19
CA LEU A 11 2.49 22.20 -36.69
C LEU A 11 2.21 21.96 -35.21
N THR A 12 1.80 20.75 -34.85
CA THR A 12 1.53 20.34 -33.46
C THR A 12 2.45 19.21 -33.04
N LEU A 13 3.21 19.46 -31.97
CA LEU A 13 4.16 18.51 -31.37
C LEU A 13 3.67 18.08 -29.99
N CYS A 14 3.78 16.78 -29.69
CA CYS A 14 3.48 16.23 -28.38
C CYS A 14 4.62 15.34 -27.88
N SER A 15 5.02 15.52 -26.62
CA SER A 15 6.22 14.85 -26.08
C SER A 15 5.97 13.48 -25.45
N HIS A 16 4.74 13.03 -25.20
CA HIS A 16 4.51 11.80 -24.40
C HIS A 16 3.37 10.88 -24.87
N SER A 17 3.45 9.58 -24.52
CA SER A 17 2.43 8.57 -24.79
C SER A 17 1.40 8.50 -23.66
N PRO A 18 0.08 8.57 -23.97
CA PRO A 18 -0.98 8.47 -22.96
C PRO A 18 -1.09 7.06 -22.34
N LEU A 19 -0.43 6.06 -22.96
CA LEU A 19 -0.54 4.64 -22.59
C LEU A 19 0.17 4.24 -21.28
N LEU A 20 1.05 5.05 -20.70
CA LEU A 20 1.65 4.71 -19.40
C LEU A 20 0.86 5.33 -18.24
N ALA A 21 0.25 6.49 -18.47
CA ALA A 21 -0.56 7.16 -17.47
C ALA A 21 -1.82 6.36 -17.12
N TRP A 22 -2.62 5.91 -18.11
CA TRP A 22 -3.86 5.17 -17.83
C TRP A 22 -3.61 3.85 -17.07
N MET A 23 -2.51 3.13 -17.35
CA MET A 23 -2.16 1.90 -16.63
C MET A 23 -1.85 2.20 -15.16
N GLY A 24 -1.05 3.23 -14.87
CA GLY A 24 -0.74 3.62 -13.50
C GLY A 24 -1.97 3.99 -12.67
N TRP A 25 -2.97 4.64 -13.28
CA TRP A 25 -4.24 4.97 -12.62
C TRP A 25 -5.09 3.73 -12.30
N ILE A 26 -5.21 2.77 -13.23
CA ILE A 26 -6.00 1.56 -13.02
C ILE A 26 -5.37 0.68 -11.92
N PHE A 27 -4.05 0.44 -12.00
CA PHE A 27 -3.37 -0.39 -11.00
C PHE A 27 -3.33 0.28 -9.63
N GLY A 28 -3.07 1.59 -9.56
CA GLY A 28 -3.05 2.33 -8.29
C GLY A 28 -4.42 2.44 -7.62
N PHE A 29 -5.50 2.62 -8.38
CA PHE A 29 -6.83 2.85 -7.81
C PHE A 29 -7.57 1.56 -7.43
N PHE A 30 -7.40 0.47 -8.19
CA PHE A 30 -8.15 -0.76 -7.94
C PHE A 30 -7.41 -1.78 -7.08
N VAL A 31 -6.09 -1.90 -7.20
CA VAL A 31 -5.33 -2.95 -6.49
C VAL A 31 -5.02 -2.51 -5.06
N SER A 32 -4.69 -1.22 -4.86
CA SER A 32 -4.27 -0.70 -3.56
C SER A 32 -5.34 -0.81 -2.45
N PRO A 33 -6.64 -0.49 -2.67
CA PRO A 33 -7.64 -0.60 -1.61
C PRO A 33 -7.92 -2.05 -1.23
N ILE A 34 -7.86 -2.97 -2.19
CA ILE A 34 -8.06 -4.40 -1.94
C ILE A 34 -6.91 -4.94 -1.11
N ALA A 35 -5.66 -4.63 -1.48
CA ALA A 35 -4.48 -5.01 -0.71
C ALA A 35 -4.53 -4.44 0.72
N LEU A 36 -4.91 -3.17 0.87
CA LEU A 36 -5.06 -2.54 2.19
C LEU A 36 -6.17 -3.19 3.02
N THR A 37 -7.32 -3.52 2.40
CA THR A 37 -8.43 -4.18 3.09
C THR A 37 -8.03 -5.58 3.54
N LEU A 38 -7.37 -6.35 2.67
CA LEU A 38 -6.83 -7.66 3.03
C LEU A 38 -5.79 -7.56 4.14
N LEU A 39 -4.93 -6.54 4.12
CA LEU A 39 -3.96 -6.29 5.19
C LEU A 39 -4.67 -6.02 6.52
N ILE A 40 -5.68 -5.16 6.54
CA ILE A 40 -6.45 -4.85 7.76
C ILE A 40 -7.15 -6.11 8.29
N ILE A 41 -7.76 -6.91 7.41
CA ILE A 41 -8.39 -8.18 7.79
C ILE A 41 -7.34 -9.14 8.37
N ARG A 42 -6.15 -9.24 7.77
CA ARG A 42 -5.07 -10.12 8.23
C ARG A 42 -4.48 -9.67 9.57
N LEU A 43 -4.25 -8.37 9.75
CA LEU A 43 -3.80 -7.81 11.04
C LEU A 43 -4.88 -7.99 12.12
N GLY A 44 -6.15 -7.88 11.74
CA GLY A 44 -7.29 -8.16 12.62
C GLY A 44 -7.45 -9.63 13.01
N ALA A 45 -7.01 -10.54 12.14
CA ALA A 45 -7.03 -11.99 12.37
C ALA A 45 -5.84 -12.49 13.21
N VAL A 46 -4.88 -11.64 13.56
CA VAL A 46 -3.85 -11.99 14.55
C VAL A 46 -4.54 -12.10 15.91
N GLY A 47 -4.55 -13.32 16.45
CA GLY A 47 -5.39 -13.79 17.55
C GLY A 47 -5.63 -12.75 18.64
N MET A 48 -6.89 -12.36 18.79
CA MET A 48 -7.30 -11.45 19.85
C MET A 48 -7.12 -12.14 21.19
N PRO A 49 -6.39 -11.52 22.15
CA PRO A 49 -6.12 -12.19 23.40
C PRO A 49 -7.37 -12.25 24.26
N THR A 50 -7.74 -13.44 24.71
CA THR A 50 -8.70 -13.60 25.80
C THR A 50 -7.93 -13.70 27.11
N THR A 51 -8.27 -12.85 28.08
CA THR A 51 -7.63 -12.87 29.40
C THR A 51 -8.62 -13.27 30.48
N LEU A 52 -8.32 -14.32 31.22
CA LEU A 52 -9.04 -14.69 32.43
C LEU A 52 -8.20 -14.29 33.64
N SER A 53 -8.74 -13.42 34.47
CA SER A 53 -8.13 -12.99 35.73
C SER A 53 -9.01 -13.41 36.90
N CYS A 54 -8.47 -14.21 37.80
CA CYS A 54 -9.16 -14.65 39.02
C CYS A 54 -8.44 -14.14 40.26
N GLN A 55 -9.22 -13.73 41.25
CA GLN A 55 -8.74 -13.28 42.56
C GLN A 55 -9.51 -14.00 43.67
N ARG A 56 -8.78 -14.40 44.71
CA ARG A 56 -9.32 -15.04 45.91
C ARG A 56 -9.51 -13.97 46.99
N SER A 57 -10.75 -13.82 47.43
CA SER A 57 -11.15 -12.95 48.54
C SER A 57 -10.60 -13.45 49.88
N PRO A 58 -10.47 -12.60 50.92
CA PRO A 58 -10.16 -13.04 52.28
C PRO A 58 -11.09 -14.14 52.81
N GLU A 59 -12.35 -14.15 52.35
CA GLU A 59 -13.36 -15.17 52.68
C GLU A 59 -13.19 -16.48 51.90
N GLN A 60 -12.04 -16.67 51.25
CA GLN A 60 -11.73 -17.79 50.35
C GLN A 60 -12.64 -17.92 49.12
N SER A 61 -13.53 -16.96 48.88
CA SER A 61 -14.36 -16.91 47.69
C SER A 61 -13.56 -16.50 46.45
N VAL A 62 -13.71 -17.24 45.36
CA VAL A 62 -12.97 -16.99 44.11
C VAL A 62 -13.85 -16.22 43.13
N SER A 63 -13.44 -14.99 42.78
CA SER A 63 -14.10 -14.19 41.73
C SER A 63 -13.20 -14.11 40.50
N CYS A 64 -13.79 -14.29 39.31
CA CYS A 64 -13.06 -14.24 38.05
C CYS A 64 -13.67 -13.23 37.08
N GLN A 65 -12.82 -12.69 36.21
CA GLN A 65 -13.20 -11.80 35.11
C GLN A 65 -12.60 -12.33 33.81
N LEU A 66 -13.47 -12.56 32.82
CA LEU A 66 -13.09 -12.98 31.49
C LEU A 66 -13.20 -11.77 30.55
N LYS A 67 -12.07 -11.31 30.03
CA LYS A 67 -11.98 -10.23 29.04
C LYS A 67 -11.74 -10.83 27.67
N LYS A 68 -12.70 -10.69 26.76
CA LYS A 68 -12.60 -11.12 25.36
C LYS A 68 -12.46 -9.90 24.46
N HIS A 69 -11.40 -9.84 23.67
CA HIS A 69 -11.25 -8.83 22.62
C HIS A 69 -12.01 -9.28 21.36
N HIS A 70 -12.81 -8.38 20.78
CA HIS A 70 -13.57 -8.60 19.56
C HIS A 70 -13.09 -7.61 18.48
N PHE A 71 -12.95 -8.09 17.24
CA PHE A 71 -12.57 -7.25 16.11
C PHE A 71 -13.69 -6.25 15.77
N PRO A 72 -13.38 -4.99 15.43
CA PRO A 72 -12.05 -4.36 15.33
C PRO A 72 -11.53 -3.65 16.59
N LEU A 73 -12.37 -3.28 17.56
CA LEU A 73 -11.95 -2.51 18.77
C LEU A 73 -12.88 -2.71 19.99
N SER A 74 -13.69 -3.75 20.00
CA SER A 74 -14.64 -3.99 21.11
C SER A 74 -14.04 -4.96 22.13
N TRP A 75 -14.44 -4.84 23.40
CA TRP A 75 -14.16 -5.85 24.41
C TRP A 75 -15.42 -6.18 25.19
N THR A 76 -15.55 -7.43 25.58
CA THR A 76 -16.56 -7.86 26.55
C THR A 76 -15.87 -8.28 27.84
N ASN A 77 -16.45 -7.88 28.97
CA ASN A 77 -15.97 -8.26 30.29
C ASN A 77 -17.06 -9.05 31.00
N THR A 78 -16.91 -10.37 31.03
CA THR A 78 -17.84 -11.27 31.71
C THR A 78 -17.32 -11.52 33.13
N LYS A 79 -18.07 -11.05 34.13
CA LYS A 79 -17.78 -11.34 35.53
C LYS A 79 -18.36 -12.71 35.88
N ILE A 80 -17.52 -13.60 36.39
CA ILE A 80 -17.92 -14.90 36.93
C ILE A 80 -18.05 -14.74 38.45
N PRO A 81 -19.25 -14.97 39.02
CA PRO A 81 -19.50 -14.80 40.45
C PRO A 81 -18.62 -15.67 41.34
N ALA A 82 -18.54 -15.26 42.61
CA ALA A 82 -17.84 -15.99 43.65
C ALA A 82 -18.26 -17.46 43.72
N ASN A 83 -17.31 -18.38 43.69
CA ASN A 83 -17.53 -19.83 43.81
C ASN A 83 -18.34 -20.49 42.68
N GLU A 84 -18.58 -19.79 41.56
CA GLU A 84 -19.22 -20.39 40.40
C GLU A 84 -18.26 -21.25 39.57
N LEU A 85 -17.00 -20.83 39.42
CA LEU A 85 -16.00 -21.56 38.64
C LEU A 85 -15.58 -22.85 39.36
N GLN A 86 -15.83 -24.01 38.73
CA GLN A 86 -15.52 -25.32 39.28
C GLN A 86 -14.23 -25.91 38.74
N LYS A 87 -14.03 -25.84 37.42
CA LYS A 87 -12.85 -26.36 36.71
C LYS A 87 -12.72 -25.73 35.32
N ALA A 88 -11.57 -25.90 34.71
CA ALA A 88 -11.38 -25.73 33.27
C ALA A 88 -11.20 -27.11 32.62
N ARG A 89 -11.67 -27.25 31.37
CA ARG A 89 -11.46 -28.46 30.56
C ARG A 89 -11.14 -28.09 29.12
N LEU A 90 -10.49 -29.03 28.43
CA LEU A 90 -10.41 -29.02 26.98
C LEU A 90 -11.68 -29.62 26.41
N ASP A 91 -12.32 -28.88 25.53
CA ASP A 91 -13.38 -29.38 24.68
C ASP A 91 -12.78 -29.74 23.32
N ARG A 92 -13.20 -30.87 22.75
CA ARG A 92 -12.64 -31.44 21.51
C ARG A 92 -13.73 -31.48 20.46
N ASP A 93 -13.43 -30.96 19.29
CA ASP A 93 -14.24 -31.14 18.10
C ASP A 93 -13.50 -32.02 17.08
N SER A 94 -14.19 -33.04 16.59
CA SER A 94 -13.72 -33.86 15.49
C SER A 94 -14.06 -33.12 14.21
N GLY A 95 -13.09 -32.44 13.61
CA GLY A 95 -13.29 -31.82 12.30
C GLY A 95 -13.78 -32.87 11.30
N ASN A 96 -14.63 -32.47 10.35
CA ASN A 96 -15.26 -33.34 9.34
C ASN A 96 -14.29 -34.06 8.37
N GLY A 97 -12.98 -34.12 8.66
CA GLY A 97 -11.98 -34.76 7.81
C GLY A 97 -10.72 -35.21 8.57
N GLN A 98 -10.35 -36.47 8.34
CA GLN A 98 -9.01 -37.07 8.50
C GLN A 98 -8.20 -36.64 9.73
N GLY A 99 -8.65 -37.01 10.94
CA GLY A 99 -7.78 -37.11 12.13
C GLY A 99 -7.28 -35.80 12.74
N ALA A 100 -7.68 -34.64 12.22
CA ALA A 100 -7.41 -33.34 12.82
C ALA A 100 -8.42 -33.04 13.95
N TYR A 101 -7.93 -32.96 15.19
CA TYR A 101 -8.73 -32.54 16.33
C TYR A 101 -8.53 -31.05 16.59
N TYR A 102 -9.64 -30.34 16.68
CA TYR A 102 -9.65 -28.96 17.11
C TYR A 102 -10.06 -28.91 18.57
N HIS A 103 -9.47 -27.97 19.30
CA HIS A 103 -9.60 -27.90 20.74
C HIS A 103 -9.98 -26.48 21.14
N ARG A 104 -10.71 -26.34 22.24
CA ARG A 104 -10.95 -25.05 22.89
C ARG A 104 -10.94 -25.20 24.40
N VAL A 105 -10.56 -24.12 25.10
CA VAL A 105 -10.62 -24.09 26.57
C VAL A 105 -12.01 -23.67 27.01
N VAL A 106 -12.65 -24.48 27.85
CA VAL A 106 -13.98 -24.22 28.40
C VAL A 106 -13.90 -24.14 29.92
N LEU A 107 -14.46 -23.06 30.47
CA LEU A 107 -14.65 -22.86 31.90
C LEU A 107 -15.97 -23.51 32.30
N VAL A 108 -15.93 -24.45 33.24
CA VAL A 108 -17.11 -25.11 33.77
C VAL A 108 -17.53 -24.38 35.03
N THR A 109 -18.70 -23.74 34.99
CA THR A 109 -19.31 -23.07 36.14
C THR A 109 -20.53 -23.85 36.64
N ARG A 110 -21.06 -23.48 37.82
CA ARG A 110 -22.33 -24.02 38.32
C ARG A 110 -23.53 -23.66 37.43
N SER A 111 -23.44 -22.53 36.74
CA SER A 111 -24.48 -21.94 35.90
C SER A 111 -24.42 -22.43 34.45
N GLY A 112 -23.34 -23.10 34.04
CA GLY A 112 -23.17 -23.64 32.69
C GLY A 112 -21.71 -23.72 32.27
N GLU A 113 -21.48 -23.76 30.96
CA GLU A 113 -20.15 -23.76 30.38
C GLU A 113 -19.88 -22.44 29.67
N ILE A 114 -18.71 -21.85 29.92
CA ILE A 114 -18.28 -20.59 29.31
C ILE A 114 -17.01 -20.86 28.49
N PRO A 115 -17.09 -20.85 27.15
CA PRO A 115 -15.91 -21.01 26.32
C PRO A 115 -15.01 -19.77 26.44
N MET A 116 -13.70 -19.98 26.62
CA MET A 116 -12.74 -18.86 26.63
C MET A 116 -12.67 -18.20 25.24
N ASN A 117 -12.71 -19.00 24.17
CA ASN A 117 -12.84 -18.54 22.79
C ASN A 117 -13.99 -19.26 22.10
N GLU A 118 -14.67 -18.58 21.17
CA GLU A 118 -15.80 -19.15 20.44
C GLU A 118 -15.35 -20.27 19.49
N ASP A 119 -14.23 -20.03 18.78
CA ASP A 119 -13.70 -20.94 17.78
C ASP A 119 -12.77 -22.00 18.38
N TYR A 120 -12.77 -23.19 17.76
CA TYR A 120 -11.80 -24.23 18.06
C TYR A 120 -10.52 -24.00 17.26
N SER A 121 -9.36 -24.21 17.91
CA SER A 121 -8.06 -24.03 17.27
C SER A 121 -7.17 -25.25 17.43
N PHE A 122 -6.12 -25.31 16.61
CA PHE A 122 -5.03 -26.26 16.78
C PHE A 122 -4.16 -25.89 17.99
N GLY A 123 -3.42 -26.87 18.52
CA GLY A 123 -2.46 -26.64 19.61
C GLY A 123 -2.93 -27.13 20.99
N GLN A 124 -3.22 -28.43 21.10
CA GLN A 124 -3.67 -29.06 22.35
C GLN A 124 -2.74 -28.75 23.53
N GLU A 125 -1.42 -28.77 23.34
CA GLU A 125 -0.46 -28.57 24.43
C GLU A 125 -0.58 -27.17 25.06
N TYR A 126 -0.70 -26.13 24.24
CA TYR A 126 -0.85 -24.75 24.71
C TYR A 126 -2.15 -24.57 25.51
N GLN A 127 -3.26 -25.09 24.98
CA GLN A 127 -4.55 -25.02 25.67
C GLN A 127 -4.58 -25.86 26.94
N GLN A 128 -3.91 -27.03 26.94
CA GLN A 128 -3.78 -27.87 28.13
C GLN A 128 -3.01 -27.13 29.23
N LYS A 129 -1.91 -26.44 28.91
CA LYS A 129 -1.18 -25.61 29.89
C LYS A 129 -2.06 -24.55 30.53
N ILE A 130 -2.99 -23.96 29.78
CA ILE A 130 -3.95 -22.98 30.32
C ILE A 130 -4.96 -23.65 31.25
N VAL A 131 -5.51 -24.80 30.85
CA VAL A 131 -6.41 -25.61 31.69
C VAL A 131 -5.71 -25.99 33.01
N ASP A 132 -4.49 -26.49 32.93
CA ASP A 132 -3.71 -26.91 34.09
C ASP A 132 -3.44 -25.74 35.02
N ARG A 133 -3.09 -24.56 34.47
CA ARG A 133 -2.84 -23.35 35.26
C ARG A 133 -4.09 -22.87 36.01
N ILE A 134 -5.26 -22.96 35.40
CA ILE A 134 -6.54 -22.62 36.05
C ILE A 134 -6.85 -23.66 37.14
N ASN A 135 -6.78 -24.95 36.81
CA ASN A 135 -7.11 -26.02 37.76
C ASN A 135 -6.15 -26.06 38.95
N ASN A 136 -4.86 -25.80 38.74
CA ASN A 136 -3.87 -25.70 39.83
C ASN A 136 -4.17 -24.53 40.77
N PHE A 137 -4.63 -23.38 40.26
CA PHE A 137 -5.06 -22.26 41.10
C PHE A 137 -6.30 -22.61 41.93
N LEU A 138 -7.26 -23.33 41.34
CA LEU A 138 -8.47 -23.76 42.05
C LEU A 138 -8.13 -24.78 43.15
N ALA A 139 -7.21 -25.71 42.88
CA ALA A 139 -6.76 -26.72 43.84
C ALA A 139 -5.83 -26.18 44.94
N ASN A 140 -5.12 -25.07 44.71
CA ASN A 140 -4.18 -24.50 45.68
C ASN A 140 -4.75 -23.29 46.42
N PRO A 141 -5.23 -23.45 47.68
CA PRO A 141 -5.80 -22.36 48.44
C PRO A 141 -4.83 -21.24 48.82
N LYS A 142 -3.52 -21.51 48.78
CA LYS A 142 -2.48 -20.52 49.11
C LYS A 142 -2.27 -19.51 47.97
N GLN A 143 -2.72 -19.83 46.76
CA GLN A 143 -2.57 -18.93 45.62
C GLN A 143 -3.68 -17.88 45.62
N LYS A 144 -3.30 -16.60 45.78
CA LYS A 144 -4.24 -15.46 45.89
C LYS A 144 -4.84 -15.02 44.55
N SER A 145 -4.10 -15.18 43.46
CA SER A 145 -4.56 -14.75 42.13
C SER A 145 -3.94 -15.58 41.01
N VAL A 146 -4.64 -15.64 39.88
CA VAL A 146 -4.12 -16.18 38.62
C VAL A 146 -4.60 -15.31 37.47
N SER A 147 -3.72 -15.07 36.51
CA SER A 147 -4.07 -14.43 35.24
C SER A 147 -3.53 -15.31 34.12
N VAL A 148 -4.41 -15.76 33.23
CA VAL A 148 -4.06 -16.54 32.06
C VAL A 148 -4.48 -15.77 30.81
N ARG A 149 -3.57 -15.73 29.83
CA ARG A 149 -3.80 -15.11 28.54
C ARG A 149 -3.83 -16.21 27.50
N TYR A 150 -4.93 -16.27 26.76
CA TYR A 150 -5.14 -17.15 25.63
C TYR A 150 -5.01 -16.33 24.35
N ILE A 151 -4.17 -16.76 23.41
CA ILE A 151 -4.07 -16.17 22.07
C ILE A 151 -4.48 -17.22 21.06
N GLU A 152 -5.44 -16.88 20.22
CA GLU A 152 -5.88 -17.76 19.15
C GLU A 152 -4.75 -17.97 18.14
N GLY A 153 -4.35 -19.23 17.93
CA GLY A 153 -3.20 -19.59 17.10
C GLY A 153 -1.89 -19.91 17.86
N GLY A 154 -1.87 -19.79 19.20
CA GLY A 154 -0.72 -20.15 20.04
C GLY A 154 0.19 -18.97 20.43
N GLU A 155 1.27 -19.25 21.17
CA GLU A 155 2.23 -18.23 21.64
C GLU A 155 3.21 -17.78 20.54
N GLU A 156 3.41 -18.62 19.54
CA GLU A 156 4.24 -18.33 18.37
C GLU A 156 3.31 -17.72 17.31
N PRO A 157 3.34 -16.39 17.09
CA PRO A 157 2.63 -15.81 15.95
C PRO A 157 3.21 -16.47 14.70
N PHE A 158 2.37 -17.26 14.03
CA PHE A 158 2.75 -18.18 12.98
C PHE A 158 3.62 -17.47 11.92
N LEU A 159 4.93 -17.72 11.96
CA LEU A 159 5.98 -17.04 11.17
C LEU A 159 5.80 -17.14 9.64
N TRP A 160 4.96 -18.04 9.11
CA TRP A 160 4.65 -18.04 7.66
C TRP A 160 3.84 -16.82 7.23
N PHE A 161 3.09 -16.18 8.13
CA PHE A 161 2.42 -14.91 7.84
C PHE A 161 3.42 -13.76 7.61
N ALA A 162 4.69 -13.88 8.01
CA ALA A 162 5.71 -12.87 7.76
C ALA A 162 6.53 -13.15 6.48
N ALA A 163 6.62 -14.41 6.04
CA ALA A 163 7.49 -14.80 4.94
C ALA A 163 6.87 -14.55 3.55
N GLU A 164 5.59 -14.89 3.34
CA GLU A 164 4.94 -14.75 2.03
C GLU A 164 4.47 -13.33 1.63
N PRO A 165 4.09 -12.40 2.54
CA PRO A 165 3.59 -11.09 2.11
C PRO A 165 4.66 -10.16 1.55
N SER A 166 5.94 -10.43 1.81
CA SER A 166 7.05 -9.53 1.44
C SER A 166 7.10 -9.24 -0.07
N LEU A 167 6.74 -10.22 -0.91
CA LEU A 167 6.70 -10.05 -2.37
C LEU A 167 5.50 -9.22 -2.83
N TRP A 168 4.34 -9.37 -2.19
CA TRP A 168 3.15 -8.57 -2.50
C TRP A 168 3.33 -7.11 -2.09
N PHE A 169 3.91 -6.86 -0.92
CA PHE A 169 4.25 -5.50 -0.49
C PHE A 169 5.29 -4.83 -1.38
N ALA A 170 6.32 -5.58 -1.81
CA ALA A 170 7.29 -5.06 -2.76
C ALA A 170 6.62 -4.66 -4.08
N PHE A 171 5.66 -5.47 -4.56
CA PHE A 171 4.90 -5.16 -5.77
C PHE A 171 4.06 -3.89 -5.59
N ASP A 172 3.32 -3.75 -4.50
CA ASP A 172 2.51 -2.56 -4.22
C ASP A 172 3.36 -1.28 -4.12
N ILE A 173 4.54 -1.35 -3.49
CA ILE A 173 5.48 -0.22 -3.42
C ILE A 173 6.00 0.15 -4.81
N VAL A 174 6.35 -0.82 -5.65
CA VAL A 174 6.78 -0.58 -7.04
C VAL A 174 5.67 0.11 -7.84
N TRP A 175 4.41 -0.30 -7.68
CA TRP A 175 3.29 0.35 -8.38
C TRP A 175 2.95 1.74 -7.85
N LEU A 176 3.00 1.94 -6.53
CA LEU A 176 2.80 3.26 -5.92
C LEU A 176 3.87 4.25 -6.38
N THR A 177 5.14 3.83 -6.37
CA THR A 177 6.25 4.66 -6.85
C THR A 177 6.14 4.94 -8.35
N ALA A 178 5.79 3.93 -9.16
CA ALA A 178 5.53 4.13 -10.59
C ALA A 178 4.36 5.11 -10.84
N GLY A 179 3.29 5.03 -10.04
CA GLY A 179 2.17 5.96 -10.07
C GLY A 179 2.60 7.40 -9.74
N ILE A 180 3.38 7.60 -8.69
CA ILE A 180 3.92 8.91 -8.31
C ILE A 180 4.82 9.49 -9.40
N VAL A 181 5.67 8.67 -10.01
CA VAL A 181 6.52 9.07 -11.13
C VAL A 181 5.67 9.49 -12.33
N CYS A 182 4.58 8.76 -12.64
CA CYS A 182 3.64 9.13 -13.68
C CYS A 182 2.91 10.45 -13.39
N LEU A 183 2.52 10.73 -12.14
CA LEU A 183 1.89 11.99 -11.76
C LEU A 183 2.81 13.21 -11.92
N ARG A 184 4.13 13.01 -11.81
CA ARG A 184 5.13 14.05 -12.06
C ARG A 184 5.40 14.30 -13.55
N GLN A 185 4.87 13.45 -14.43
CA GLN A 185 5.14 13.56 -15.85
C GLN A 185 4.37 14.72 -16.48
N ARG A 186 5.11 15.71 -16.99
CA ARG A 186 4.53 16.87 -17.67
C ARG A 186 4.30 16.52 -19.15
N ARG A 187 3.05 16.65 -19.61
CA ARG A 187 2.73 16.62 -21.03
C ARG A 187 2.98 18.01 -21.60
N ILE A 188 3.88 18.10 -22.56
CA ILE A 188 4.18 19.33 -23.29
C ILE A 188 3.57 19.20 -24.69
N GLU A 189 2.72 20.15 -25.03
CA GLU A 189 2.09 20.29 -26.34
C GLU A 189 2.43 21.67 -26.89
N ALA A 190 3.11 21.69 -28.04
CA ALA A 190 3.52 22.90 -28.71
C ALA A 190 2.79 23.02 -30.05
N THR A 191 2.09 24.12 -30.25
CA THR A 191 1.37 24.44 -31.48
C THR A 191 1.93 25.71 -32.08
N PHE A 192 2.33 25.61 -33.33
CA PHE A 192 2.78 26.73 -34.14
C PHE A 192 1.73 26.99 -35.21
N ASP A 193 1.16 28.19 -35.21
CA ASP A 193 0.19 28.66 -36.20
C ASP A 193 0.76 29.88 -36.93
N ARG A 194 1.17 29.67 -38.18
CA ARG A 194 1.72 30.74 -39.03
C ARG A 194 0.67 31.77 -39.45
N THR A 195 -0.60 31.35 -39.60
CA THR A 195 -1.67 32.26 -40.06
C THR A 195 -2.00 33.30 -39.01
N LEU A 196 -1.96 32.89 -37.73
CA LEU A 196 -2.18 33.76 -36.59
C LEU A 196 -0.89 34.35 -36.01
N ASN A 197 0.27 34.06 -36.63
CA ASN A 197 1.59 34.39 -36.11
C ASN A 197 1.74 34.01 -34.62
N SER A 198 1.21 32.85 -34.21
CA SER A 198 1.11 32.49 -32.79
C SER A 198 1.78 31.14 -32.48
N PHE A 199 2.50 31.13 -31.37
CA PHE A 199 3.11 29.97 -30.75
C PHE A 199 2.44 29.75 -29.41
N THR A 200 1.90 28.56 -29.21
CA THR A 200 1.24 28.16 -27.97
C THR A 200 1.95 26.94 -27.39
N LEU A 201 2.44 27.07 -26.15
CA LEU A 201 3.02 25.98 -25.37
C LEU A 201 2.11 25.65 -24.20
N ALA A 202 1.38 24.54 -24.31
CA ALA A 202 0.59 23.99 -23.23
C ALA A 202 1.41 22.96 -22.45
N GLN A 203 1.61 23.22 -21.16
CA GLN A 203 2.23 22.31 -20.21
C GLN A 203 1.16 21.79 -19.26
N THR A 204 0.76 20.54 -19.46
CA THR A 204 -0.22 19.85 -18.60
C THR A 204 0.49 18.95 -17.61
N ASN A 205 0.14 19.05 -16.34
CA ASN A 205 0.55 18.13 -15.28
C ASN A 205 -0.70 17.65 -14.49
N ALA A 206 -0.51 16.82 -13.48
CA ALA A 206 -1.60 16.34 -12.63
C ALA A 206 -2.39 17.45 -11.89
N PHE A 207 -1.83 18.67 -11.80
CA PHE A 207 -2.42 19.81 -11.09
C PHE A 207 -3.02 20.89 -12.02
N GLY A 208 -3.03 20.66 -13.32
CA GLY A 208 -3.64 21.56 -14.30
C GLY A 208 -2.76 21.83 -15.52
N THR A 209 -3.24 22.76 -16.36
CA THR A 209 -2.56 23.15 -17.60
C THR A 209 -2.11 24.59 -17.50
N LYS A 210 -0.81 24.83 -17.69
CA LYS A 210 -0.24 26.16 -17.89
C LYS A 210 -0.05 26.38 -19.39
N VAL A 211 -0.62 27.46 -19.92
CA VAL A 211 -0.51 27.81 -21.34
C VAL A 211 0.31 29.07 -21.48
N PHE A 212 1.36 29.00 -22.28
CA PHE A 212 2.17 30.15 -22.69
C PHE A 212 1.86 30.46 -24.15
N GLN A 213 1.51 31.70 -24.45
CA GLN A 213 1.21 32.15 -25.81
C GLN A 213 2.14 33.31 -26.16
N HIS A 214 2.87 33.17 -27.26
CA HIS A 214 3.80 34.17 -27.77
C HIS A 214 3.67 34.26 -29.29
N PRO A 215 4.02 35.39 -29.91
CA PRO A 215 4.10 35.45 -31.35
C PRO A 215 5.28 34.64 -31.90
N ILE A 216 5.12 34.03 -33.08
CA ILE A 216 6.20 33.22 -33.70
C ILE A 216 7.43 34.08 -34.00
N SER A 217 7.22 35.34 -34.36
CA SER A 217 8.30 36.32 -34.61
C SER A 217 9.21 36.58 -33.40
N GLU A 218 8.78 36.28 -32.18
CA GLU A 218 9.65 36.38 -31.00
C GLU A 218 10.61 35.20 -30.88
N ILE A 219 10.43 34.11 -31.63
CA ILE A 219 11.31 32.95 -31.54
C ILE A 219 12.61 33.25 -32.31
N THR A 220 13.73 33.29 -31.60
CA THR A 220 15.03 33.60 -32.18
C THR A 220 15.86 32.37 -32.48
N ASN A 221 15.79 31.34 -31.64
CA ASN A 221 16.59 30.12 -31.82
C ASN A 221 15.93 28.88 -31.17
N ILE A 222 16.35 27.70 -31.61
CA ILE A 222 16.06 26.41 -30.96
C ILE A 222 17.38 25.78 -30.56
N ILE A 223 17.65 25.72 -29.26
CA ILE A 223 18.90 25.20 -28.71
C ILE A 223 18.68 23.77 -28.22
N LEU A 224 19.61 22.89 -28.57
CA LEU A 224 19.73 21.55 -28.00
C LEU A 224 20.85 21.59 -26.95
N THR A 225 20.49 21.40 -25.68
CA THR A 225 21.44 21.32 -24.57
C THR A 225 21.65 19.86 -24.17
N GLN A 226 22.90 19.50 -23.92
CA GLN A 226 23.26 18.20 -23.34
C GLN A 226 23.45 18.40 -21.84
N GLY A 227 22.73 17.63 -21.04
CA GLY A 227 22.93 17.55 -19.60
C GLY A 227 24.18 16.75 -19.26
N GLU A 228 24.48 16.66 -17.96
CA GLU A 228 25.57 15.84 -17.48
C GLU A 228 25.32 14.36 -17.80
N PRO A 229 26.38 13.61 -18.19
CA PRO A 229 26.27 12.18 -18.43
C PRO A 229 25.98 11.45 -17.12
N ASP A 230 24.97 10.58 -17.14
CA ASP A 230 24.60 9.70 -16.03
C ASP A 230 24.95 8.25 -16.38
N TYR A 231 25.55 7.52 -15.45
CA TYR A 231 25.97 6.13 -15.62
C TYR A 231 25.16 5.24 -14.69
N GLU A 232 24.24 4.48 -15.26
CA GLU A 232 23.39 3.53 -14.52
C GLU A 232 23.56 2.14 -15.14
N ASP A 233 23.91 1.15 -14.32
CA ASP A 233 24.14 -0.25 -14.74
C ASP A 233 25.09 -0.42 -15.93
N GLY A 234 26.16 0.38 -15.98
CA GLY A 234 27.15 0.35 -17.06
C GLY A 234 26.66 0.93 -18.40
N THR A 235 25.46 1.50 -18.42
CA THR A 235 24.90 2.20 -19.59
C THR A 235 25.01 3.71 -19.40
N LEU A 236 25.52 4.40 -20.42
CA LEU A 236 25.62 5.87 -20.43
C LEU A 236 24.30 6.49 -20.90
N TYR A 237 23.71 7.32 -20.05
CA TYR A 237 22.51 8.11 -20.34
C TYR A 237 22.87 9.59 -20.41
N ILE A 238 22.66 10.21 -21.57
CA ILE A 238 22.80 11.67 -21.71
C ILE A 238 21.40 12.26 -21.84
N LEU A 239 21.08 13.21 -20.96
CA LEU A 239 19.84 13.95 -21.00
C LEU A 239 19.91 15.04 -22.07
N TYR A 240 19.03 15.01 -23.06
CA TYR A 240 18.92 16.05 -24.06
C TYR A 240 17.69 16.91 -23.78
N GLU A 241 17.90 18.23 -23.74
CA GLU A 241 16.86 19.22 -23.54
C GLU A 241 16.78 20.16 -24.75
N VAL A 242 15.58 20.31 -25.29
CA VAL A 242 15.31 21.20 -26.42
C VAL A 242 14.61 22.44 -25.88
N PHE A 243 15.24 23.60 -26.06
CA PHE A 243 14.71 24.90 -25.65
C PHE A 243 14.38 25.75 -26.87
N ILE A 244 13.25 26.44 -26.81
CA ILE A 244 12.92 27.55 -27.68
C ILE A 244 13.40 28.82 -26.97
N VAL A 245 14.23 29.60 -27.66
CA VAL A 245 14.76 30.86 -27.17
C VAL A 245 13.94 31.99 -27.76
N MET A 246 13.43 32.83 -26.88
CA MET A 246 12.64 34.00 -27.23
C MET A 246 13.55 35.23 -27.35
N SER A 247 13.09 36.25 -28.09
CA SER A 247 13.78 37.54 -28.22
C SER A 247 13.89 38.30 -26.90
N SER A 248 12.99 38.02 -25.94
CA SER A 248 13.07 38.50 -24.56
C SER A 248 14.26 37.93 -23.77
N GLY A 249 14.90 36.87 -24.28
CA GLY A 249 15.90 36.08 -23.57
C GLY A 249 15.33 34.88 -22.81
N ASP A 250 14.00 34.74 -22.75
CA ASP A 250 13.35 33.59 -22.10
C ASP A 250 13.64 32.28 -22.84
N ARG A 251 13.73 31.20 -22.06
CA ARG A 251 13.95 29.84 -22.58
C ARG A 251 12.78 28.95 -22.21
N LEU A 252 12.06 28.47 -23.22
CA LEU A 252 10.90 27.60 -23.04
C LEU A 252 11.28 26.16 -23.37
N LEU A 253 11.18 25.27 -22.37
CA LEU A 253 11.47 23.85 -22.54
C LEU A 253 10.40 23.19 -23.42
N LEU A 254 10.82 22.66 -24.56
CA LEU A 254 9.96 22.00 -25.54
C LEU A 254 9.89 20.49 -25.31
N SER A 255 11.03 19.87 -25.03
CA SER A 255 11.10 18.44 -24.71
C SER A 255 12.35 18.06 -23.96
N ARG A 256 12.24 16.97 -23.20
CA ARG A 256 13.34 16.28 -22.52
C ARG A 256 13.36 14.82 -22.98
N SER A 257 14.52 14.31 -23.38
CA SER A 257 14.68 12.91 -23.82
C SER A 257 16.01 12.34 -23.33
N TRP A 258 15.96 11.13 -22.80
CA TRP A 258 17.14 10.31 -22.56
C TRP A 258 17.58 9.73 -23.90
N ASN A 259 18.77 10.11 -24.37
CA ASN A 259 19.29 9.83 -25.71
C ASN A 259 18.46 10.43 -26.87
N ILE A 260 19.14 11.15 -27.75
CA ILE A 260 18.51 11.75 -28.93
C ILE A 260 18.55 10.78 -30.11
N SER A 261 17.38 10.27 -30.52
CA SER A 261 17.29 9.41 -31.70
C SER A 261 17.45 10.24 -32.99
N LYS A 262 17.85 9.58 -34.09
CA LYS A 262 17.92 10.23 -35.42
C LYS A 262 16.61 10.95 -35.76
N LYS A 263 15.48 10.30 -35.50
CA LYS A 263 14.12 10.85 -35.67
C LYS A 263 13.89 12.16 -34.90
N GLN A 264 14.45 12.30 -33.70
CA GLN A 264 14.32 13.55 -32.94
C GLN A 264 15.17 14.68 -33.52
N LYS A 265 16.39 14.38 -33.98
CA LYS A 265 17.21 15.36 -34.70
C LYS A 265 16.49 15.86 -35.96
N ASP A 266 15.89 14.95 -36.72
CA ASP A 266 15.11 15.27 -37.93
C ASP A 266 13.91 16.17 -37.59
N ILE A 267 13.21 15.93 -36.47
CA ILE A 267 12.11 16.79 -36.01
C ILE A 267 12.61 18.20 -35.66
N ILE A 268 13.75 18.33 -34.96
CA ILE A 268 14.32 19.63 -34.61
C ILE A 268 14.74 20.39 -35.88
N GLN A 269 15.34 19.68 -36.85
CA GLN A 269 15.74 20.27 -38.12
C GLN A 269 14.53 20.75 -38.92
N ASN A 270 13.49 19.92 -39.06
CA ASN A 270 12.23 20.31 -39.70
C ASN A 270 11.57 21.50 -39.00
N LEU A 271 11.69 21.60 -37.67
CA LEU A 271 11.18 22.73 -36.89
C LEU A 271 11.93 24.02 -37.22
N ARG A 272 13.27 23.97 -37.31
CA ARG A 272 14.10 25.14 -37.69
C ARG A 272 13.76 25.62 -39.10
N GLU A 273 13.64 24.71 -40.05
CA GLU A 273 13.21 25.01 -41.43
C GLU A 273 11.79 25.59 -41.46
N TYR A 274 10.87 25.04 -40.66
CA TYR A 274 9.51 25.56 -40.51
C TYR A 274 9.45 26.94 -39.85
N LEU A 275 10.44 27.33 -39.06
CA LEU A 275 10.49 28.67 -38.46
C LEU A 275 11.39 29.64 -39.23
N ASN A 276 12.08 29.15 -40.27
CA ASN A 276 13.07 29.90 -41.04
C ASN A 276 14.20 30.47 -40.15
N ILE A 277 14.67 29.65 -39.20
CA ILE A 277 15.73 29.99 -38.25
C ILE A 277 16.98 29.17 -38.63
N GLN A 278 18.12 29.84 -38.82
CA GLN A 278 19.41 29.21 -39.13
C GLN A 278 20.16 28.77 -37.87
#